data_AF-A0A921EPX2-F1
#
_entry.id   AF-A0A921EPX2-F1
#
_cell.length_a   1.000
_cell.length_b   1.000
_cell.length_c   1.000
_cell.angle_alpha   90.00
_cell.angle_beta   90.00
_cell.angle_gamma   90.00
#
_symmetry.space_group_name_H-M   'P 1'
#
loop_
_entity.id
_entity.type
_entity.pdbx_description
1 polymer ?
#
loop_
_entity_poly.entity_id
_entity_poly.type
_entity_poly.pdbx_seq_one_letter_code
_entity_poly.pdbx_strand_id
1 'polypeptide(L)' 'MTYRVAVAGCTGYAGGEVLRLLLQHPHVEIGALTGNSSVGDRLGAHQPHLYPLADRIVEETTAEVLA' A
#
# COMPACT_ATOMS: atom_id res chain seq x y z
N MET A 1 -13.41 15.63 4.47
CA MET A 1 -11.99 15.79 4.86
C MET A 1 -11.29 14.50 4.50
N THR A 2 -10.24 14.56 3.69
CA THR A 2 -9.55 13.36 3.18
C THR A 2 -8.31 13.10 4.01
N TYR A 3 -8.10 11.85 4.44
CA TYR A 3 -6.92 11.41 5.17
C TYR A 3 -5.98 10.68 4.23
N ARG A 4 -4.69 11.02 4.28
CA ARG A 4 -3.66 10.27 3.57
C ARG A 4 -3.13 9.17 4.48
N VAL A 5 -3.13 7.93 4.01
CA VAL A 5 -2.79 6.74 4.80
C VAL A 5 -1.65 5.99 4.13
N ALA A 6 -0.56 5.78 4.85
CA ALA A 6 0.49 4.85 4.47
C ALA A 6 0.19 3.43 5.01
N VAL A 7 0.60 2.39 4.28
CA VAL A 7 0.42 1.00 4.69
C VAL A 7 1.76 0.27 4.70
N ALA A 8 2.25 -0.01 5.90
CA ALA A 8 3.42 -0.85 6.11
C ALA A 8 3.03 -2.34 6.08
N GLY A 9 3.84 -3.16 5.40
CA GLY A 9 3.53 -4.57 5.17
C GLY A 9 2.45 -4.79 4.12
N CYS A 10 2.37 -3.91 3.11
CA CYS A 10 1.32 -3.90 2.09
C CYS A 10 1.22 -5.18 1.24
N THR A 11 2.30 -5.97 1.14
CA THR A 11 2.33 -7.24 0.40
C THR A 11 1.82 -8.44 1.21
N GLY A 12 1.67 -8.30 2.53
CA GLY A 12 1.09 -9.36 3.38
C GLY A 12 -0.43 -9.44 3.25
N TYR A 13 -1.03 -10.54 3.69
CA TYR A 13 -2.48 -10.73 3.62
C TYR A 13 -3.27 -9.66 4.37
N ALA A 14 -2.80 -9.26 5.56
CA ALA A 14 -3.43 -8.18 6.33
C ALA A 14 -3.29 -6.83 5.61
N GLY A 15 -2.11 -6.53 5.06
CA GLY A 15 -1.87 -5.31 4.29
C GLY A 15 -2.75 -5.23 3.04
N GLY A 16 -2.89 -6.34 2.31
CA GLY A 16 -3.78 -6.46 1.16
C GLY A 16 -5.24 -6.20 1.52
N GLU A 17 -5.75 -6.79 2.60
CA GLU A 17 -7.14 -6.55 3.03
C GLU A 17 -7.36 -5.11 3.52
N VAL A 18 -6.40 -4.52 4.23
CA VAL A 18 -6.44 -3.09 4.57
C VAL A 18 -6.54 -2.26 3.31
N LEU A 19 -5.68 -2.49 2.30
CA LEU A 19 -5.72 -1.76 1.04
C LEU A 19 -7.04 -1.98 0.28
N ARG A 20 -7.59 -3.20 0.27
CA ARG A 20 -8.88 -3.50 -0.34
C ARG A 20 -10.02 -2.67 0.27
N LEU A 21 -10.01 -2.51 1.60
CA LEU A 21 -10.99 -1.69 2.32
C LEU A 21 -10.75 -0.19 2.08
N LEU A 22 -9.49 0.27 2.18
CA LEU A 22 -9.14 1.68 2.00
C LEU A 22 -9.44 2.18 0.57
N LEU A 23 -9.26 1.33 -0.45
CA LEU A 23 -9.61 1.66 -1.84
C LEU A 23 -11.10 2.01 -2.04
N GLN A 24 -11.97 1.52 -1.17
CA GLN A 24 -13.41 1.78 -1.22
C GLN A 24 -13.83 2.91 -0.26
N HIS A 25 -12.89 3.50 0.48
CA HIS A 25 -13.22 4.46 1.52
C HIS A 25 -13.30 5.89 0.95
N PRO A 26 -14.44 6.59 1.09
CA PRO A 26 -14.71 7.85 0.38
C PRO A 26 -13.80 9.02 0.80
N HIS A 27 -13.15 8.90 1.96
CA HIS A 27 -12.34 9.96 2.57
C HIS A 27 -10.89 9.54 2.80
N VAL A 28 -10.39 8.54 2.09
CA VAL A 28 -8.97 8.12 2.19
C VAL A 28 -8.27 8.22 0.85
N GLU A 29 -7.05 8.73 0.88
CA GLU A 29 -6.08 8.61 -0.20
C GLU A 29 -4.96 7.67 0.27
N ILE A 30 -4.62 6.68 -0.57
CA ILE A 30 -3.56 5.72 -0.27
C ILE A 30 -2.20 6.34 -0.63
N GLY A 31 -1.44 6.65 0.42
CA GLY A 31 -0.07 7.17 0.39
C GLY A 31 0.96 6.07 0.19
N ALA A 32 2.06 6.13 0.94
CA ALA A 32 3.19 5.21 0.81
C ALA A 32 2.78 3.75 1.07
N LEU A 33 3.35 2.85 0.28
CA LEU A 33 3.15 1.41 0.40
C LEU A 33 4.51 0.79 0.69
N THR A 34 4.70 0.26 1.89
CA THR A 34 6.03 -0.13 2.33
C THR A 34 6.12 -1.61 2.70
N GLY A 35 7.33 -2.14 2.62
CA GLY A 35 7.67 -3.52 2.98
C GLY A 35 9.14 -3.62 3.38
N ASN A 36 9.67 -4.85 3.36
CA ASN A 36 11.09 -5.12 3.59
C ASN A 36 11.64 -6.09 2.54
N SER A 37 11.13 -7.32 2.48
CA SER A 37 11.60 -8.33 1.51
C SER A 37 11.11 -8.12 0.08
N SER A 38 10.12 -7.26 -0.13
CA SER A 38 9.49 -6.97 -1.43
C SER A 38 9.79 -5.55 -1.95
N VAL A 39 10.76 -4.85 -1.34
CA VAL A 39 11.13 -3.49 -1.75
C VAL A 39 11.57 -3.48 -3.21
N GLY A 40 11.06 -2.51 -3.97
CA GLY A 40 11.31 -2.36 -5.41
C GLY A 40 10.33 -3.13 -6.31
N ASP A 41 9.59 -4.10 -5.77
CA ASP A 41 8.57 -4.80 -6.53
C ASP A 41 7.37 -3.88 -6.80
N ARG A 42 6.66 -4.16 -7.90
CA ARG A 42 5.31 -3.66 -8.11
C ARG A 42 4.34 -4.38 -7.18
N LEU A 43 3.45 -3.64 -6.52
CA LEU A 43 2.44 -4.21 -5.63
C LEU A 43 1.56 -5.23 -6.35
N GLY A 44 1.26 -5.03 -7.64
CA GLY A 44 0.46 -5.97 -8.44
C GLY A 44 1.04 -7.38 -8.54
N ALA A 45 2.35 -7.58 -8.33
CA ALA A 45 2.96 -8.91 -8.25
C ALA A 45 2.53 -9.69 -7.00
N HIS A 46 2.19 -8.98 -5.91
CA HIS A 46 1.81 -9.54 -4.62
C HIS A 46 0.29 -9.47 -4.37
N GLN A 47 -0.36 -8.42 -4.88
CA GLN A 47 -1.80 -8.14 -4.73
C GLN A 47 -2.48 -7.97 -6.11
N PRO A 48 -2.52 -9.01 -6.96
CA PRO A 48 -2.99 -8.89 -8.35
C PRO A 48 -4.46 -8.46 -8.49
N HIS A 49 -5.25 -8.60 -7.42
CA HIS A 49 -6.65 -8.20 -7.38
C HIS A 49 -6.86 -6.71 -7.08
N LEU A 50 -5.82 -5.99 -6.63
CA LEU A 50 -5.86 -4.55 -6.31
C LEU A 50 -5.39 -3.72 -7.51
N TYR A 51 -6.04 -3.88 -8.66
CA TYR A 51 -5.66 -3.23 -9.93
C TYR A 51 -5.35 -1.73 -9.83
N PRO A 52 -6.08 -0.89 -9.08
CA PRO A 52 -5.77 0.54 -8.97
C PRO A 52 -4.39 0.84 -8.35
N LEU A 53 -3.79 -0.13 -7.65
CA LEU A 53 -2.49 -0.01 -7.01
C LEU A 53 -1.41 -0.86 -7.68
N ALA A 54 -1.72 -1.55 -8.79
CA ALA A 54 -0.85 -2.58 -9.35
C ALA A 54 0.55 -2.06 -9.73
N ASP A 55 0.64 -0.84 -10.24
CA ASP A 55 1.91 -0.22 -10.66
C ASP A 55 2.66 0.52 -9.53
N ARG A 56 2.09 0.57 -8.32
CA ARG A 56 2.76 1.20 -7.17
C ARG A 56 3.97 0.36 -6.76
N ILE A 57 5.08 1.04 -6.49
CA ILE A 57 6.31 0.38 -6.02
C ILE A 57 6.28 0.27 -4.50
N VAL A 58 6.69 -0.89 -4.00
CA VAL A 58 6.88 -1.12 -2.56
C VAL A 58 8.17 -0.43 -2.12
N GLU A 59 8.03 0.53 -1.22
CA GLU A 59 9.15 1.29 -0.65
C GLU A 59 9.69 0.62 0.62
N GLU A 60 10.91 0.97 1.02
CA GLU A 60 11.46 0.54 2.31
C GLU A 60 10.70 1.19 3.46
N THR A 61 10.40 0.41 4.50
CA THR A 61 9.67 0.91 5.66
C THR A 61 10.58 1.75 6.57
N THR A 62 10.64 3.06 6.30
CA THR A 62 11.37 4.05 7.09
C THR A 62 10.43 5.11 7.67
N ALA A 63 10.88 5.84 8.69
CA ALA A 63 10.06 6.90 9.30
C ALA A 63 9.77 8.03 8.29
N GLU A 64 10.73 8.31 7.42
CA GLU A 64 10.66 9.35 6.41
C GLU A 64 9.64 9.03 5.31
N VAL A 65 9.56 7.76 4.88
CA VAL A 65 8.59 7.32 3.86
C VAL A 65 7.16 7.24 4.43
N LEU A 66 7.01 7.00 5.74
CA LEU A 66 5.72 6.90 6.40
C LEU A 66 5.10 8.26 6.80
N ALA A 67 5.89 9.34 6.81
CA ALA A 67 5.46 10.69 7.17
C ALA A 67 4.63 11.37 6.05
#